data_AF-A0A8I2FQ60-F1
#
_entry.id   AF-A0A8I2FQ60-F1
#
_cell.length_a   1.000
_cell.length_b   1.000
_cell.length_c   1.000
_cell.angle_alpha   90.00
_cell.angle_beta   90.00
_cell.angle_gamma   90.00
#
_symmetry.space_group_name_H-M   'P 1'
#
loop_
_entity.id
_entity.type
_entity.pdbx_description
1 polymer ?
#
loop_
_entity_poly.entity_id
_entity_poly.type
_entity_poly.pdbx_seq_one_letter_code
_entity_poly.pdbx_strand_id
1 'polypeptide(L)'
;GLKEKIDARLNEINRVFSTYIKDSEISRFNALNKAGKRFRISDDFIQVMKAGRKIYQLSEGAWDGTVSPLVDLWGFGPTQRQTQKPPLSEIKSLMQKIGF
;
A
#
# COMPACT_ATOMS: atom_id res chain seq x y z
N GLY A 1 -25.90 13.47 13.25
CA GLY A 1 -26.48 12.14 13.50
C GLY A 1 -25.41 11.05 13.41
N LEU A 2 -25.81 9.78 13.44
CA LEU A 2 -24.88 8.64 13.32
C LEU A 2 -24.24 8.57 11.93
N LYS A 3 -25.01 8.83 10.87
CA LYS A 3 -24.55 8.84 9.48
C LYS A 3 -23.35 9.77 9.30
N GLU A 4 -23.45 11.01 9.79
CA GLU A 4 -22.39 12.01 9.64
C GLU A 4 -21.10 11.59 10.35
N LYS A 5 -21.21 10.88 11.48
CA LYS A 5 -20.04 10.34 12.19
C LYS A 5 -19.37 9.20 11.41
N ILE A 6 -20.17 8.32 10.79
CA ILE A 6 -19.65 7.24 9.93
C ILE A 6 -18.96 7.84 8.70
N ASP A 7 -19.62 8.78 8.02
CA ASP A 7 -19.07 9.45 6.84
C ASP A 7 -17.76 10.18 7.17
N ALA A 8 -17.71 10.88 8.32
CA ALA A 8 -16.49 11.52 8.79
C ALA A 8 -15.34 10.51 9.00
N ARG A 9 -15.63 9.38 9.66
CA ARG A 9 -14.61 8.36 9.90
C ARG A 9 -14.12 7.69 8.61
N LEU A 10 -15.01 7.41 7.67
CA LEU A 10 -14.62 6.88 6.36
C LEU A 10 -13.74 7.85 5.58
N ASN A 11 -14.05 9.15 5.65
CA ASN A 11 -13.22 10.19 5.05
C ASN A 11 -11.82 10.27 5.69
N GLU A 12 -11.71 10.12 7.01
CA GLU A 12 -10.42 10.02 7.70
C GLU A 12 -9.61 8.80 7.24
N ILE A 13 -10.24 7.63 7.17
CA ILE A 13 -9.61 6.40 6.70
C ILE A 13 -9.10 6.57 5.26
N ASN A 14 -9.88 7.21 4.38
CA ASN A 14 -9.44 7.50 3.01
C ASN A 14 -8.23 8.44 2.97
N ARG A 15 -8.15 9.44 3.86
CA ARG A 15 -6.98 10.32 3.97
C ARG A 15 -5.73 9.57 4.42
N VAL A 16 -5.87 8.44 5.11
CA VAL A 16 -4.72 7.62 5.52
C VAL A 16 -4.38 6.57 4.45
N PHE A 17 -5.35 5.78 3.99
CA PHE A 17 -5.09 4.52 3.27
C PHE A 17 -5.50 4.48 1.80
N SER A 18 -6.08 5.56 1.24
CA SER A 18 -6.41 5.54 -0.18
C SER A 18 -5.16 5.61 -1.05
N THR A 19 -4.89 4.58 -1.83
CA THR A 19 -3.82 4.57 -2.84
C THR A 19 -4.16 5.38 -4.10
N TYR A 20 -5.41 5.85 -4.23
CA TYR A 20 -5.87 6.68 -5.34
C TYR A 20 -5.76 8.18 -5.03
N ILE A 21 -5.76 8.57 -3.75
CA ILE A 21 -5.58 9.96 -3.33
C ILE A 21 -4.08 10.22 -3.19
N LYS A 22 -3.54 11.11 -4.02
CA LYS A 22 -2.09 11.42 -4.09
C LYS A 22 -1.51 11.89 -2.76
N ASP A 23 -2.28 12.69 -2.01
CA ASP A 23 -1.84 13.28 -0.75
C ASP A 23 -2.24 12.46 0.48
N SER A 24 -2.77 11.25 0.28
CA SER A 24 -3.03 10.33 1.40
C SER A 24 -1.72 9.95 2.09
N GLU A 25 -1.81 9.56 3.36
CA GLU A 25 -0.64 9.17 4.14
C GLU A 25 0.13 8.00 3.49
N ILE A 26 -0.58 6.96 3.04
CA ILE A 26 0.03 5.81 2.37
C ILE A 26 0.66 6.16 1.03
N SER A 27 0.02 7.02 0.23
CA SER A 27 0.59 7.46 -1.05
C SER A 27 1.88 8.25 -0.84
N ARG A 28 1.92 9.14 0.16
CA ARG A 28 3.14 9.88 0.54
C ARG A 28 4.23 8.97 1.09
N PHE A 29 3.86 7.94 1.87
CA PHE A 29 4.80 6.93 2.34
C PHE A 29 5.39 6.11 1.19
N ASN A 30 4.56 5.63 0.27
CA ASN A 30 4.99 4.85 -0.91
C ASN A 30 5.86 5.68 -1.87
N ALA A 31 5.69 7.00 -1.91
CA ALA A 31 6.51 7.91 -2.72
C ALA A 31 7.93 8.15 -2.16
N LEU A 32 8.27 7.61 -0.98
CA LEU A 32 9.62 7.74 -0.42
C LEU A 32 10.62 6.92 -1.25
N ASN A 33 11.46 7.62 -1.99
CA ASN A 33 12.46 7.04 -2.89
C ASN A 33 13.77 6.58 -2.20
N LYS A 34 13.90 6.76 -0.88
CA LYS A 34 15.11 6.45 -0.14
C LYS A 34 14.79 5.69 1.14
N ALA A 35 15.34 4.48 1.26
CA ALA A 35 15.30 3.70 2.48
C ALA A 35 15.95 4.45 3.65
N GLY A 36 15.43 4.25 4.87
CA GLY A 36 15.94 4.87 6.09
C GLY A 36 15.51 6.32 6.33
N LYS A 37 14.74 6.94 5.41
CA LYS A 37 14.14 8.25 5.66
C LYS A 37 13.02 8.10 6.70
N ARG A 38 13.10 8.89 7.78
CA ARG A 38 12.03 8.96 8.78
C ARG A 38 10.78 9.59 8.17
N PHE A 39 9.64 8.98 8.44
CA PHE A 39 8.33 9.47 8.03
C PHE A 39 7.40 9.43 9.24
N ARG A 40 6.72 10.54 9.53
CA ARG A 40 5.76 10.60 10.63
C ARG A 40 4.48 9.92 10.17
N ILE A 41 4.02 8.96 10.97
CA ILE A 41 2.80 8.20 10.71
C ILE A 41 1.72 8.45 11.77
N SER A 42 0.47 8.23 11.42
CA SER A 42 -0.67 8.24 12.32
C SER A 42 -0.82 6.93 13.10
N ASP A 43 -1.64 6.97 14.16
CA ASP A 43 -1.94 5.78 14.97
C ASP A 43 -2.71 4.72 14.18
N ASP A 44 -3.59 5.14 13.27
CA ASP A 44 -4.29 4.22 12.37
C ASP A 44 -3.29 3.50 11.45
N PHE A 45 -2.34 4.26 10.86
CA PHE A 45 -1.33 3.71 9.97
C PHE A 45 -0.48 2.63 10.64
N ILE A 46 0.07 2.93 11.84
CA ILE A 46 0.90 1.94 12.56
C ILE A 46 0.09 0.71 13.00
N GLN A 47 -1.19 0.87 13.36
CA GLN A 47 -2.05 -0.26 13.71
C GLN A 47 -2.25 -1.20 12.51
N VAL A 48 -2.57 -0.67 11.34
CA VAL A 48 -2.74 -1.46 10.12
C VAL A 48 -1.42 -2.13 9.71
N MET A 49 -0.29 -1.42 9.78
CA MET A 49 1.01 -2.01 9.45
C MET A 49 1.40 -3.16 10.40
N LYS A 50 1.12 -3.02 11.70
CA LYS A 50 1.32 -4.10 12.69
C LYS A 50 0.43 -5.31 12.41
N ALA A 51 -0.85 -5.08 12.11
CA ALA A 51 -1.78 -6.13 11.75
C ALA A 51 -1.34 -6.86 10.46
N GLY A 52 -0.93 -6.09 9.45
CA GLY A 52 -0.39 -6.62 8.20
C GLY A 52 0.84 -7.50 8.43
N ARG A 53 1.86 -7.00 9.15
CA ARG A 53 3.04 -7.81 9.48
C ARG A 53 2.68 -9.11 10.22
N LYS A 54 1.71 -9.07 11.12
CA LYS A 54 1.22 -10.27 11.81
C LYS A 54 0.62 -11.29 10.83
N ILE A 55 -0.23 -10.84 9.89
CA ILE A 55 -0.84 -11.71 8.88
C ILE A 55 0.21 -12.26 7.92
N TYR A 56 1.18 -11.43 7.50
CA TYR A 56 2.32 -11.87 6.69
C TYR A 56 3.05 -13.05 7.33
N GLN A 57 3.36 -12.94 8.63
CA GLN A 57 4.01 -14.02 9.38
C GLN A 57 3.13 -15.28 9.50
N LEU A 58 1.85 -15.11 9.85
CA LEU A 58 0.92 -16.22 10.03
C LEU A 58 0.62 -16.98 8.72
N SER A 59 0.73 -16.27 7.59
CA SER A 59 0.47 -16.82 6.25
C SER A 59 1.74 -17.28 5.53
N GLU A 60 2.90 -17.25 6.21
CA GLU A 60 4.21 -17.57 5.62
C GLU A 60 4.49 -16.79 4.33
N GLY A 61 4.07 -15.52 4.29
CA GLY A 61 4.22 -14.62 3.14
C GLY A 61 3.17 -14.78 2.04
N ALA A 62 2.16 -15.66 2.19
CA ALA A 62 1.08 -15.77 1.22
C ALA A 62 0.22 -14.50 1.15
N TRP A 63 0.04 -13.80 2.28
CA TRP A 63 -0.43 -12.42 2.31
C TRP A 63 0.75 -11.48 2.46
N ASP A 64 0.90 -10.52 1.54
CA ASP A 64 1.93 -9.48 1.63
C ASP A 64 1.36 -8.14 1.12
N GLY A 65 1.22 -7.18 2.03
CA GLY A 65 0.76 -5.82 1.73
C GLY A 65 1.78 -4.95 0.97
N THR A 66 3.01 -5.42 0.75
CA THR A 66 4.06 -4.68 0.03
C THR A 66 4.08 -4.94 -1.47
N VAL A 67 3.18 -5.79 -2.00
CA VAL A 67 3.11 -6.17 -3.42
C VAL A 67 2.66 -5.05 -4.38
N SER A 68 2.47 -3.82 -3.90
CA SER A 68 2.06 -2.66 -4.71
C SER A 68 2.86 -2.51 -6.01
N PRO A 69 4.20 -2.67 -6.04
CA PRO A 69 4.95 -2.56 -7.29
C PRO A 69 4.52 -3.59 -8.35
N LEU A 70 4.18 -4.82 -7.94
CA LEU A 70 3.67 -5.83 -8.87
C LEU A 70 2.22 -5.54 -9.25
N VAL A 71 1.37 -5.11 -8.32
CA VAL A 71 -0.01 -4.70 -8.60
C VAL A 71 -0.06 -3.60 -9.66
N ASP A 72 0.82 -2.60 -9.55
CA ASP A 72 0.96 -1.51 -10.51
C ASP A 72 1.50 -2.00 -11.86
N LEU A 73 2.54 -2.85 -11.85
CA LEU A 73 3.12 -3.44 -13.06
C LEU A 73 2.07 -4.22 -13.87
N TRP A 74 1.20 -4.98 -13.20
CA TRP A 74 0.12 -5.74 -13.83
C TRP A 74 -1.13 -4.91 -14.17
N GLY A 75 -1.14 -3.60 -13.86
CA GLY A 75 -2.25 -2.71 -14.17
C GLY A 75 -3.49 -2.89 -13.29
N PHE A 76 -3.34 -3.52 -12.12
CA PHE A 76 -4.39 -3.64 -11.09
C PHE A 76 -4.41 -2.43 -10.15
N GLY A 77 -3.36 -1.61 -10.16
CA GLY A 77 -3.22 -0.41 -9.35
C GLY A 77 -3.85 0.85 -9.96
N PRO A 78 -3.60 2.03 -9.35
CA PRO A 78 -4.10 3.32 -9.84
C PRO A 78 -3.41 3.81 -11.13
N THR A 79 -2.33 3.16 -11.56
CA THR A 79 -1.60 3.48 -12.80
C THR A 79 -2.31 2.96 -14.05
N GLN A 80 -1.81 3.32 -15.25
CA GLN A 80 -2.42 2.91 -16.52
C GLN A 80 -2.65 1.39 -16.61
N ARG A 81 -3.80 1.00 -17.16
CA ARG A 81 -4.12 -0.40 -17.44
C ARG A 81 -3.11 -0.97 -18.43
N GLN A 82 -2.38 -2.01 -18.03
CA GLN A 82 -1.63 -2.84 -18.96
C GLN A 82 -2.56 -3.90 -19.57
N THR A 83 -2.48 -4.07 -20.89
CA THR A 83 -3.17 -5.14 -21.62
C THR A 83 -2.25 -6.30 -21.96
N GLN A 84 -0.94 -6.13 -21.74
CA GLN A 84 0.09 -7.11 -22.07
C GLN A 84 0.72 -7.66 -20.79
N LYS A 85 1.15 -8.91 -20.84
CA LYS A 85 1.89 -9.54 -19.74
C LYS A 85 3.24 -8.83 -19.56
N PRO A 86 3.61 -8.42 -18.32
CA PRO A 86 4.91 -7.83 -18.06
C PRO A 86 6.09 -8.77 -18.36
N PRO A 87 7.25 -8.25 -18.79
CA PRO A 87 8.46 -9.04 -18.96
C PRO A 87 8.90 -9.71 -17.65
N LEU A 88 9.40 -10.95 -17.75
CA LEU A 88 9.90 -11.69 -16.57
C LEU A 88 11.06 -10.97 -15.87
N SER A 89 11.88 -10.22 -16.61
CA SER A 89 12.97 -9.41 -16.08
C SER A 89 12.46 -8.31 -15.14
N GLU A 90 11.38 -7.62 -15.50
CA GLU A 90 10.76 -6.58 -14.69
C GLU A 90 10.11 -7.16 -13.43
N ILE A 91 9.40 -8.28 -13.57
CA ILE A 91 8.81 -9.00 -12.43
C ILE A 91 9.91 -9.37 -11.42
N LYS A 92 11.00 -10.00 -11.88
CA LYS A 92 12.12 -10.40 -11.00
C LYS A 92 12.78 -9.21 -10.31
N SER A 93 12.94 -8.09 -11.00
CA SER A 93 13.49 -6.85 -10.44
C SER A 93 12.61 -6.28 -9.32
N LEU A 94 11.29 -6.27 -9.51
CA LEU A 94 10.36 -5.77 -8.50
C LEU A 94 10.18 -6.72 -7.32
N MET A 95 10.29 -8.03 -7.52
CA MET A 95 10.25 -9.01 -6.42
C MET A 95 11.35 -8.77 -5.37
N GLN A 96 12.49 -8.19 -5.74
CA GLN A 96 13.55 -7.83 -4.80
C GLN A 96 13.17 -6.69 -3.84
N LYS A 97 12.06 -5.99 -4.10
CA LYS A 97 11.56 -4.86 -3.32
C LYS A 97 10.30 -5.21 -2.50
N ILE A 98 9.92 -6.48 -2.50
CA ILE A 98 8.70 -6.99 -1.83
C ILE A 98 9.11 -7.82 -0.62
N GLY A 99 8.40 -7.61 0.49
CA GLY A 99 8.63 -8.26 1.77
C GLY A 99 8.43 -7.30 2.95
N PHE A 100 7.83 -7.81 4.03
CA PHE A 100 7.48 -7.08 5.25
C PHE A 100 8.58 -7.00 6.32
#